data_AF-A0A182YKQ4-F1
#
_entry.id   AF-A0A182YKQ4-F1
#
_cell.length_a   1.000
_cell.length_b   1.000
_cell.length_c   1.000
_cell.angle_alpha   90.00
_cell.angle_beta   90.00
_cell.angle_gamma   90.00
#
_symmetry.space_group_name_H-M   'P 1'
#
loop_
_entity.id
_entity.type
_entity.pdbx_description
1 polymer ?
#
loop_
_entity_poly.entity_id
_entity_poly.type
_entity_poly.pdbx_seq_one_letter_code
_entity_poly.pdbx_strand_id
1 'polypeptide(L)'
;MCSVDNTKRIASYLEVPLGKILTRTKSAQEPSISGFSSIIQSLVRESKKPSVRQPHADIETECQILQWLDYAVLFVAPSNKDKHTAKSLLEELNFYLQSRSYLVNDTLSVADVVVYHTIHETMANLQPLEKESYLNVSRWFHHLQQLEELLEWATGTHT
;
A
#
# COMPACT_ATOMS: atom_id res chain seq x y z
N MET A 1 13.86 -2.84 -0.35
CA MET A 1 12.83 -3.25 -1.33
C MET A 1 11.57 -3.58 -0.56
N CYS A 2 10.41 -3.12 -1.05
CA CYS A 2 9.12 -3.57 -0.52
C CYS A 2 9.06 -5.11 -0.62
N SER A 3 8.64 -5.78 0.45
CA SER A 3 8.77 -7.24 0.56
C SER A 3 7.95 -7.95 -0.53
N VAL A 4 8.46 -9.08 -1.03
CA VAL A 4 7.71 -10.01 -1.87
C VAL A 4 6.35 -10.35 -1.23
N ASP A 5 6.28 -10.43 0.09
CA ASP A 5 5.05 -10.71 0.82
C ASP A 5 4.06 -9.55 0.76
N ASN A 6 4.54 -8.29 0.72
CA ASN A 6 3.66 -7.13 0.51
C ASN A 6 3.06 -7.17 -0.89
N THR A 7 3.86 -7.50 -1.91
CA THR A 7 3.35 -7.67 -3.28
C THR A 7 2.30 -8.80 -3.35
N LYS A 8 2.51 -9.92 -2.64
CA LYS A 8 1.52 -10.99 -2.49
C LYS A 8 0.21 -10.53 -1.87
N ARG A 9 0.30 -9.79 -0.77
CA ARG A 9 -0.88 -9.22 -0.09
C ARG A 9 -1.65 -8.27 -1.02
N ILE A 10 -0.95 -7.36 -1.70
CA ILE A 10 -1.57 -6.41 -2.61
C ILE A 10 -2.25 -7.14 -3.79
N ALA A 11 -1.62 -8.15 -4.38
CA ALA A 11 -2.23 -8.87 -5.48
C ALA A 11 -3.45 -9.69 -5.06
N SER A 12 -3.42 -10.29 -3.86
CA SER A 12 -4.57 -10.96 -3.27
C SER A 12 -5.72 -9.98 -3.05
N TYR A 13 -5.44 -8.82 -2.46
CA TYR A 13 -6.42 -7.75 -2.29
C TYR A 13 -7.02 -7.29 -3.63
N LEU A 14 -6.21 -7.23 -4.69
CA LEU A 14 -6.65 -6.87 -6.03
C LEU A 14 -7.39 -8.00 -6.76
N GLU A 15 -7.45 -9.21 -6.18
CA GLU A 15 -8.00 -10.42 -6.79
C GLU A 15 -7.34 -10.78 -8.13
N VAL A 16 -6.02 -10.55 -8.24
CA VAL A 16 -5.24 -10.84 -9.45
C VAL A 16 -4.13 -11.85 -9.13
N PRO A 17 -4.03 -12.98 -9.85
CA PRO A 17 -3.00 -13.97 -9.58
C PRO A 17 -1.60 -13.40 -9.89
N LEU A 18 -0.67 -13.60 -8.97
CA LEU A 18 0.75 -13.30 -9.19
C LEU A 18 1.42 -14.39 -10.01
N GLY A 19 1.98 -14.01 -11.16
CA GLY A 19 2.94 -14.85 -11.90
C GLY A 19 4.28 -15.03 -11.15
N LYS A 20 5.29 -15.63 -11.79
CA LYS A 20 6.62 -15.83 -11.17
C LYS A 20 7.23 -14.49 -10.70
N ILE A 21 7.61 -14.47 -9.44
CA ILE A 21 7.60 -13.31 -8.52
C ILE A 21 8.66 -12.20 -8.76
N LEU A 22 9.53 -12.31 -9.76
CA LEU A 22 10.54 -11.27 -10.07
C LEU A 22 10.33 -10.61 -11.45
N THR A 23 9.42 -11.17 -12.23
CA THR A 23 9.09 -10.70 -13.57
C THR A 23 7.69 -11.19 -13.90
N ARG A 24 6.73 -10.27 -13.96
CA ARG A 24 5.38 -10.63 -14.39
C ARG A 24 5.43 -10.90 -15.89
N THR A 25 5.35 -12.17 -16.28
CA THR A 25 5.19 -12.59 -17.67
C THR A 25 3.73 -12.89 -17.94
N LYS A 26 3.11 -12.12 -18.83
CA LYS A 26 1.71 -12.32 -19.24
C LYS A 26 1.52 -13.51 -20.20
N SER A 27 2.59 -13.91 -20.90
CA SER A 27 2.69 -15.09 -21.78
C SER A 27 4.16 -15.45 -21.99
N ALA A 28 4.47 -16.64 -22.53
CA ALA A 28 5.83 -17.02 -22.92
C ALA A 28 6.40 -16.15 -24.05
N GLN A 29 5.54 -15.42 -24.78
CA GLN A 29 5.89 -14.54 -25.90
C GLN A 29 5.81 -13.03 -25.56
N GLU A 30 5.40 -12.63 -24.36
CA GLU A 30 5.29 -11.20 -23.99
C GLU A 30 6.46 -10.72 -23.12
N PRO A 31 6.87 -9.44 -23.24
CA PRO A 31 7.95 -8.88 -22.45
C PRO A 31 7.65 -8.95 -20.96
N SER A 32 8.66 -9.29 -20.18
CA SER A 32 8.55 -9.44 -18.76
C SER A 32 8.52 -8.07 -18.07
N ILE A 33 7.51 -7.82 -17.22
CA ILE A 33 7.39 -6.56 -16.47
C ILE A 33 8.22 -6.67 -15.19
N SER A 34 9.07 -5.68 -14.95
CA SER A 34 9.90 -5.56 -13.74
C SER A 34 9.75 -4.17 -13.11
N GLY A 35 10.07 -4.07 -11.81
CA GLY A 35 9.89 -2.88 -10.99
C GLY A 35 8.58 -2.90 -10.20
N PHE A 36 8.64 -2.48 -8.93
CA PHE A 36 7.50 -2.54 -8.01
C PHE A 36 6.30 -1.75 -8.53
N SER A 37 6.48 -0.45 -8.82
CA SER A 37 5.41 0.42 -9.30
C SER A 37 4.79 -0.11 -10.61
N SER A 38 5.60 -0.60 -11.55
CA SER A 38 5.15 -1.23 -12.80
C SER A 38 4.33 -2.50 -12.58
N ILE A 39 4.74 -3.35 -11.64
CA ILE A 39 4.01 -4.57 -11.27
C ILE A 39 2.67 -4.20 -10.65
N ILE A 40 2.64 -3.27 -9.68
CA ILE A 40 1.41 -2.82 -9.03
C ILE A 40 0.44 -2.21 -10.04
N GLN A 41 0.88 -1.29 -10.90
CA GLN A 41 0.04 -0.73 -11.96
C GLN A 41 -0.54 -1.79 -12.88
N SER A 42 0.28 -2.79 -13.24
CA SER A 42 -0.16 -3.90 -14.06
C SER A 42 -1.25 -4.71 -13.32
N LEU A 43 -1.14 -4.93 -12.01
CA LEU A 43 -2.14 -5.63 -11.21
C LEU A 43 -3.44 -4.82 -11.14
N VAL A 44 -3.36 -3.51 -10.91
CA VAL A 44 -4.52 -2.61 -10.88
C VAL A 44 -5.28 -2.61 -12.20
N ARG A 45 -4.57 -2.62 -13.34
CA ARG A 45 -5.20 -2.67 -14.67
C ARG A 45 -6.02 -3.94 -14.89
N GLU A 46 -5.61 -5.05 -14.28
CA GLU A 46 -6.27 -6.36 -14.42
C GLU A 46 -7.32 -6.63 -13.34
N SER A 47 -7.29 -5.89 -12.23
CA SER A 47 -8.27 -5.98 -11.16
C SER A 47 -9.66 -5.55 -11.63
N LYS A 48 -10.70 -6.19 -11.11
CA LYS A 48 -12.10 -5.79 -11.34
C LYS A 48 -12.64 -4.89 -10.23
N LYS A 49 -11.86 -4.60 -9.19
CA LYS A 49 -12.32 -3.81 -8.04
C LYS A 49 -12.49 -2.33 -8.41
N PRO A 50 -13.72 -1.78 -8.33
CA PRO A 50 -13.97 -0.38 -8.70
C PRO A 50 -13.36 0.60 -7.70
N SER A 51 -13.14 0.18 -6.45
CA SER A 51 -12.47 0.98 -5.41
C SER A 51 -11.04 1.36 -5.78
N VAL A 52 -10.34 0.53 -6.58
CA VAL A 52 -8.93 0.74 -6.92
C VAL A 52 -8.74 1.03 -8.41
N ARG A 53 -9.52 0.37 -9.27
CA ARG A 53 -9.50 0.62 -10.69
C ARG A 53 -10.30 1.88 -10.97
N GLN A 54 -9.58 3.00 -11.09
CA GLN A 54 -10.11 4.31 -11.46
C GLN A 54 -9.81 4.61 -12.94
N PRO A 55 -10.57 4.05 -13.90
CA PRO A 55 -10.28 4.16 -15.34
C PRO A 55 -10.45 5.58 -15.91
N HIS A 56 -11.00 6.50 -15.12
CA HIS A 56 -11.22 7.90 -15.48
C HIS A 56 -10.55 8.86 -14.49
N ALA A 57 -9.53 8.38 -13.76
CA ALA A 57 -8.70 9.26 -12.95
C ALA A 57 -8.03 10.33 -13.85
N ASP A 58 -7.97 11.56 -13.36
CA ASP A 58 -7.17 12.59 -14.01
C ASP A 58 -5.67 12.30 -13.85
N ILE A 59 -4.86 12.98 -14.66
CA ILE A 59 -3.41 12.80 -14.66
C ILE A 59 -2.76 13.15 -13.32
N GLU A 60 -3.34 14.09 -12.57
CA GLU A 60 -2.83 14.48 -11.25
C GLU A 60 -2.99 13.32 -10.25
N THR A 61 -4.17 12.72 -10.21
CA THR A 61 -4.49 11.56 -9.39
C THR A 61 -3.58 10.38 -9.73
N GLU A 62 -3.37 10.09 -11.02
CA GLU A 62 -2.45 9.04 -11.44
C GLU A 62 -1.00 9.29 -10.99
N CYS A 63 -0.53 10.54 -11.11
CA CYS A 63 0.81 10.94 -10.67
C CYS A 63 0.96 10.87 -9.14
N GLN A 64 -0.04 11.30 -8.38
CA GLN A 64 -0.03 11.21 -6.92
C GLN A 64 0.00 9.75 -6.45
N ILE A 65 -0.76 8.86 -7.10
CA ILE A 65 -0.70 7.42 -6.82
C ILE A 65 0.72 6.91 -7.05
N LEU A 66 1.32 7.22 -8.20
CA LEU A 66 2.70 6.82 -8.52
C LEU A 66 3.71 7.31 -7.49
N GLN A 67 3.60 8.58 -7.07
CA GLN A 67 4.43 9.14 -6.02
C GLN A 67 4.34 8.32 -4.73
N TRP A 68 3.14 7.90 -4.32
CA TRP A 68 2.97 7.08 -3.12
C TRP A 68 3.52 5.66 -3.27
N LEU A 69 3.46 5.06 -4.47
CA LEU A 69 4.10 3.77 -4.74
C LEU A 69 5.62 3.85 -4.57
N ASP A 70 6.23 4.91 -5.10
CA ASP A 70 7.66 5.14 -4.96
C ASP A 70 8.03 5.47 -3.52
N TYR A 71 7.22 6.30 -2.84
CA TYR A 71 7.39 6.64 -1.44
C TYR A 71 7.37 5.40 -0.54
N ALA A 72 6.48 4.45 -0.81
CA ALA A 72 6.41 3.21 -0.07
C ALA A 72 7.72 2.41 -0.18
N VAL A 73 8.33 2.36 -1.36
CA VAL A 73 9.59 1.62 -1.58
C VAL A 73 10.80 2.34 -0.98
N LEU A 74 10.84 3.67 -1.11
CA LEU A 74 12.00 4.51 -0.78
C LEU A 74 12.05 4.93 0.69
N PHE A 75 10.90 5.11 1.34
CA PHE A 75 10.84 5.66 2.71
C PHE A 75 10.10 4.76 3.69
N VAL A 76 8.96 4.19 3.31
CA VAL A 76 8.18 3.33 4.21
C VAL A 76 8.86 1.97 4.43
N ALA A 77 9.30 1.29 3.37
CA ALA A 77 9.93 -0.03 3.53
C ALA A 77 11.25 0.03 4.35
N PRO A 78 12.12 1.04 4.20
CA PRO A 78 13.29 1.19 5.07
C PRO A 78 12.98 1.49 6.54
N SER A 79 11.85 2.14 6.85
CA SER A 79 11.50 2.51 8.23
C SER A 79 11.34 1.32 9.16
N ASN A 80 10.95 0.16 8.62
CA ASN A 80 10.79 -1.06 9.41
C ASN A 80 12.10 -1.53 10.07
N LYS A 81 13.26 -1.06 9.61
CA LYS A 81 14.58 -1.49 10.11
C LYS A 81 15.22 -0.53 11.11
N ASP A 82 14.77 0.73 11.16
CA ASP A 82 15.40 1.77 11.96
C ASP A 82 14.37 2.67 12.65
N LYS A 83 14.44 2.75 13.97
CA LYS A 83 13.47 3.49 14.80
C LYS A 83 13.50 5.00 14.55
N HIS A 84 14.67 5.58 14.25
CA HIS A 84 14.77 7.01 13.98
C HIS A 84 14.11 7.38 12.65
N THR A 85 14.35 6.55 11.63
CA THR A 85 13.70 6.65 10.32
C THR A 85 12.20 6.44 10.44
N ALA A 86 11.75 5.45 11.23
CA ALA A 86 10.33 5.26 11.53
C ALA A 86 9.69 6.47 12.20
N LYS A 87 10.34 7.07 13.20
CA LYS A 87 9.85 8.28 13.84
C LYS A 87 9.65 9.42 12.84
N SER A 88 10.68 9.70 12.04
CA SER A 88 10.64 10.79 11.05
C SER A 88 9.53 10.56 10.01
N LEU A 89 9.40 9.32 9.52
CA LEU A 89 8.33 8.92 8.60
C LEU A 89 6.93 9.12 9.23
N LEU A 90 6.75 8.68 10.47
CA LEU A 90 5.47 8.78 11.17
C LEU A 90 5.09 10.23 11.44
N GLU A 91 6.03 11.10 11.79
CA GLU A 91 5.80 12.54 11.94
C GLU A 91 5.32 13.17 10.63
N GLU A 92 5.99 12.87 9.51
CA GLU A 92 5.63 13.35 8.18
C GLU A 92 4.24 12.87 7.74
N LEU A 93 3.98 11.55 7.83
CA LEU A 93 2.68 10.97 7.49
C LEU A 93 1.57 11.49 8.39
N ASN A 94 1.84 11.69 9.69
CA ASN A 94 0.85 12.21 10.62
C ASN A 94 0.46 13.65 10.29
N PHE A 95 1.41 14.47 9.86
CA PHE A 95 1.12 15.81 9.35
C PHE A 95 0.34 15.76 8.04
N TYR A 96 0.77 14.95 7.08
CA TYR A 96 0.10 14.82 5.78
C TYR A 96 -1.36 14.37 5.90
N LEU A 97 -1.62 13.37 6.76
CA LEU A 97 -2.95 12.81 7.01
C LEU A 97 -3.81 13.67 7.94
N GLN A 98 -3.32 14.81 8.43
CA GLN A 98 -4.10 15.67 9.33
C GLN A 98 -5.42 16.14 8.71
N SER A 99 -5.41 16.46 7.41
CA SER A 99 -6.57 16.97 6.68
C SER A 99 -7.12 15.95 5.67
N ARG A 100 -6.77 14.67 5.78
CA ARG A 100 -7.06 13.66 4.74
C ARG A 100 -7.54 12.34 5.34
N SER A 101 -8.53 11.75 4.69
CA SER A 101 -9.02 10.41 5.02
C SER A 101 -8.25 9.31 4.28
N TYR A 102 -7.70 9.62 3.11
CA TYR A 102 -6.91 8.73 2.25
C TYR A 102 -5.66 9.46 1.73
N LEU A 103 -4.73 8.71 1.14
CA LEU A 103 -3.47 9.28 0.64
C LEU A 103 -3.64 10.09 -0.66
N VAL A 104 -4.67 9.79 -1.44
CA VAL A 104 -4.95 10.45 -2.72
C VAL A 104 -6.42 10.87 -2.75
N ASN A 105 -6.66 12.17 -2.85
CA ASN A 105 -8.01 12.78 -2.80
C ASN A 105 -8.82 12.27 -1.58
N ASP A 106 -10.13 12.10 -1.75
CA ASP A 106 -11.07 11.70 -0.69
C ASP A 106 -11.59 10.26 -0.86
N THR A 107 -10.90 9.44 -1.65
CA THR A 107 -11.32 8.06 -1.96
C THR A 107 -10.19 7.05 -1.74
N LEU A 108 -10.54 5.83 -1.33
CA LEU A 108 -9.58 4.73 -1.26
C LEU A 108 -8.89 4.53 -2.62
N SER A 109 -7.58 4.32 -2.59
CA SER A 109 -6.77 4.09 -3.79
C SER A 109 -5.74 2.98 -3.58
N VAL A 110 -5.04 2.58 -4.65
CA VAL A 110 -3.93 1.62 -4.52
C VAL A 110 -2.78 2.17 -3.67
N ALA A 111 -2.64 3.50 -3.57
CA ALA A 111 -1.65 4.13 -2.72
C ALA A 111 -1.86 3.75 -1.26
N ASP A 112 -3.10 3.84 -0.78
CA ASP A 112 -3.49 3.47 0.59
C ASP A 112 -3.16 2.02 0.89
N VAL A 113 -3.53 1.12 -0.01
CA VAL A 113 -3.31 -0.34 0.12
C VAL A 113 -1.81 -0.66 0.19
N VAL A 114 -1.03 -0.05 -0.68
CA VAL A 114 0.42 -0.27 -0.77
C VAL A 114 1.13 0.26 0.48
N VAL A 115 0.82 1.49 0.89
CA VAL A 115 1.45 2.07 2.09
C VAL A 115 1.00 1.33 3.34
N TYR A 116 -0.27 0.93 3.45
CA TYR A 116 -0.81 0.15 4.57
C TYR A 116 -0.05 -1.16 4.77
N HIS A 117 0.11 -1.97 3.72
CA HIS A 117 0.86 -3.23 3.83
C HIS A 117 2.34 -3.00 4.10
N THR A 118 2.91 -1.89 3.63
CA THR A 118 4.33 -1.59 3.80
C THR A 118 4.66 -1.08 5.20
N ILE A 119 3.81 -0.23 5.78
CA ILE A 119 3.99 0.38 7.10
C ILE A 119 3.54 -0.54 8.25
N HIS A 120 2.84 -1.63 7.96
CA HIS A 120 2.23 -2.53 8.95
C HIS A 120 3.20 -2.93 10.07
N GLU A 121 4.44 -3.30 9.75
CA GLU A 121 5.43 -3.70 10.76
C GLU A 121 5.83 -2.52 11.65
N THR A 122 6.06 -1.33 11.07
CA THR A 122 6.30 -0.10 11.84
C THR A 122 5.14 0.18 12.79
N MET A 123 3.89 0.12 12.32
CA MET A 123 2.69 0.38 13.13
C MET A 123 2.45 -0.68 14.23
N ALA A 124 2.75 -1.95 13.94
CA ALA A 124 2.61 -3.06 14.90
C ALA A 124 3.60 -2.94 16.07
N ASN A 125 4.77 -2.35 15.84
CA ASN A 125 5.82 -2.18 16.86
C ASN A 125 5.61 -0.96 17.79
N LEU A 126 4.66 -0.07 17.47
CA LEU A 126 4.37 1.10 18.30
C LEU A 126 3.64 0.72 19.59
N GLN A 127 4.08 1.31 20.71
CA GLN A 127 3.39 1.25 21.99
C GLN A 127 2.11 2.10 21.96
N PRO A 128 1.12 1.82 22.84
CA PRO A 128 -0.13 2.59 22.90
C PRO A 128 0.08 4.11 23.00
N LEU A 129 1.00 4.55 23.86
CA LEU A 129 1.33 5.97 24.02
C LEU A 129 1.95 6.60 22.75
N GLU A 130 2.75 5.83 22.02
CA GLU A 130 3.31 6.30 20.74
C GLU A 130 2.21 6.43 19.67
N LYS A 131 1.23 5.51 19.66
CA LYS A 131 0.08 5.59 18.74
C LYS A 131 -0.78 6.83 18.98
N GLU A 132 -0.90 7.27 20.23
CA GLU A 132 -1.57 8.54 20.59
C GLU A 132 -0.82 9.76 20.03
N SER A 133 0.50 9.68 19.91
CA SER A 133 1.33 10.76 19.34
C SER A 133 1.17 10.89 17.82
N TYR A 134 0.78 9.81 17.14
CA TYR A 134 0.54 9.77 15.69
C TYR A 134 -0.94 9.53 15.37
N LEU A 135 -1.83 10.34 15.96
CA LEU A 135 -3.27 10.17 15.89
C LEU A 135 -3.81 10.01 14.46
N ASN A 136 -3.32 10.79 13.49
CA ASN A 136 -3.82 10.76 12.12
C ASN A 136 -3.40 9.49 11.37
N VAL A 137 -2.16 9.03 11.59
CA VAL A 137 -1.68 7.75 11.03
C VAL A 137 -2.44 6.60 11.68
N SER A 138 -2.59 6.61 13.01
CA SER A 138 -3.35 5.61 13.76
C SER A 138 -4.81 5.54 13.28
N ARG A 139 -5.46 6.69 13.06
CA ARG A 139 -6.82 6.77 12.50
C ARG A 139 -6.89 6.15 11.11
N TRP A 140 -6.04 6.59 10.18
CA TRP A 140 -6.00 6.09 8.80
C TRP A 140 -5.72 4.59 8.77
N PHE A 141 -4.74 4.12 9.54
CA PHE A 141 -4.38 2.71 9.61
C PHE A 141 -5.52 1.86 10.15
N HIS A 142 -6.18 2.31 11.22
CA HIS A 142 -7.34 1.62 11.80
C HIS A 142 -8.53 1.58 10.84
N HIS A 143 -8.80 2.70 10.15
CA HIS A 143 -9.85 2.79 9.13
C HIS A 143 -9.62 1.76 8.01
N LEU A 144 -8.41 1.67 7.47
CA LEU A 144 -8.07 0.68 6.45
C LEU A 144 -8.15 -0.75 6.97
N GLN A 145 -7.74 -1.00 8.21
CA GLN A 145 -7.80 -2.32 8.81
C GLN A 145 -9.24 -2.84 8.93
N GLN A 146 -10.24 -1.96 9.08
CA GLN A 146 -11.65 -2.33 9.18
C GLN A 146 -12.35 -2.56 7.84
N LEU A 147 -11.71 -2.19 6.72
CA LEU A 147 -12.27 -2.50 5.41
C LEU A 147 -12.27 -4.02 5.23
N GLU A 148 -13.45 -4.62 5.14
CA GLU A 148 -13.68 -6.08 5.05
C GLU A 148 -12.79 -6.72 3.96
N GLU A 149 -12.58 -5.98 2.87
CA GLU A 149 -11.72 -6.35 1.74
C GLU A 149 -10.22 -6.48 2.07
N LEU A 150 -9.72 -5.78 3.11
CA LEU A 150 -8.35 -5.87 3.63
C LEU A 150 -8.25 -6.82 4.84
N LEU A 151 -9.39 -7.25 5.38
CA LEU A 151 -9.53 -7.98 6.64
C LEU A 151 -9.39 -9.50 6.47
N GLU A 152 -9.70 -10.06 5.29
CA GLU A 152 -9.68 -11.52 5.02
C GLU A 152 -8.34 -12.21 5.35
N TRP A 153 -7.23 -11.47 5.44
CA TRP A 153 -5.92 -11.99 5.80
C TRP A 153 -5.53 -11.78 7.28
N ALA A 154 -6.09 -10.77 7.98
CA ALA A 154 -5.72 -10.49 9.37
C ALA A 154 -6.21 -11.59 10.34
N THR A 155 -7.24 -12.35 9.96
CA THR A 155 -7.87 -13.40 10.76
C THR A 155 -7.39 -14.81 10.43
N GLY A 156 -6.51 -15.01 9.46
CA GLY A 156 -5.94 -16.33 9.16
C GLY A 156 -6.95 -17.39 8.72
N THR A 157 -8.11 -16.99 8.18
CA THR A 157 -9.13 -17.92 7.68
C THR A 157 -8.92 -18.19 6.19
N HIS A 158 -7.92 -19.00 5.88
CA HIS A 158 -7.92 -19.77 4.63
C HIS A 158 -8.47 -21.17 4.95
N THR A 159 -9.73 -21.40 4.58
CA THR A 159 -10.25 -22.76 4.31
C THR A 159 -10.09 -23.08 2.84
#